data_AF-A0A4Z1CHL0-F1
#
_entry.id   AF-A0A4Z1CHL0-F1
#
_cell.length_a   1.000
_cell.length_b   1.000
_cell.length_c   1.000
_cell.angle_alpha   90.00
_cell.angle_beta   90.00
_cell.angle_gamma   90.00
#
_symmetry.space_group_name_H-M   'P 1'
#
loop_
_entity.id
_entity.type
_entity.pdbx_description
1 polymer ?
#
loop_
_entity_poly.entity_id
_entity_poly.type
_entity_poly.pdbx_seq_one_letter_code
_entity_poly.pdbx_strand_id
1 'polypeptide(L)'
;MATTTSTPAAGSGARVRVQKFGTFLSNMVMPNIGAFIAWGFITALFIEVGWLPELGIGDSPDSWVAEIGGWDEDGGGIVGPMITYLLPLLIGYTGGYNIYDKRGGVVGAIATMGVIAGTSIPMFMGAMIMGPLGGWSMKKIDAIWDGKIRPGFEMLVNNFAAGIWGMILAIFAFFVMSPIVTWIADRLGEGVDFLVSNNLLPFTSLIIEPAKVLFLNNALNHGVLTPLGSQEVLEDGKSVLFLLEANPAAGIGLLLAYMFFGKGLAKASAPGAAIIHFFGGIHEIYFPYVLMKPKLIVAMIAGGMTQIFVNVIFSTGLVAPAAPGSIFAVYAQTARGEYLGVTLSVILGAAATFIVAAVLLKTDKAEEADDQLVHATADMEAMKGKKSVASSALVGGTATATDTREIRTIVFACDAGMGSSAMGASVLRKKIHDSGHTEVTVVNKAISNLSDDVDLVVTHQDLTDRARLKTPSAVHVSVDNFMGSPRYDEIVAMVQENNRT
;
A
#
# COMPACT_ATOMS: atom_id res chain seq x y z
N MET A 1 25.84 34.74 17.78
CA MET A 1 25.34 33.37 17.54
C MET A 1 24.55 33.42 16.25
N ALA A 2 25.11 32.90 15.15
CA ALA A 2 24.42 32.83 13.86
C ALA A 2 23.76 31.46 13.77
N THR A 3 22.42 31.45 13.74
CA THR A 3 21.60 30.26 13.58
C THR A 3 21.71 29.80 12.12
N THR A 4 22.50 28.75 11.87
CA THR A 4 22.55 28.11 10.56
C THR A 4 21.26 27.35 10.33
N THR A 5 20.35 27.92 9.55
CA THR A 5 19.22 27.22 8.97
C THR A 5 19.75 26.24 7.92
N SER A 6 19.84 24.97 8.29
CA SER A 6 20.09 23.89 7.32
C SER A 6 18.87 23.77 6.40
N THR A 7 19.01 24.23 5.16
CA THR A 7 18.08 23.90 4.07
C THR A 7 18.05 22.38 3.91
N PRO A 8 16.89 21.71 3.86
CA PRO A 8 16.85 20.28 3.59
C PRO A 8 17.38 20.06 2.17
N ALA A 9 18.35 19.17 2.03
CA ALA A 9 18.91 18.80 0.74
C ALA A 9 17.79 18.27 -0.17
N ALA A 10 17.62 18.92 -1.32
CA ALA A 10 16.74 18.45 -2.38
C ALA A 10 17.18 17.03 -2.80
N GLY A 11 16.43 16.01 -2.41
CA GLY A 11 16.67 14.63 -2.82
C GLY A 11 16.70 14.53 -4.35
N SER A 12 17.72 13.87 -4.88
CA SER A 12 18.01 13.73 -6.30
C SER A 12 16.77 13.40 -7.14
N GLY A 13 16.56 14.14 -8.24
CA GLY A 13 15.34 14.02 -9.06
C GLY A 13 15.08 12.62 -9.64
N ALA A 14 16.10 11.76 -9.70
CA ALA A 14 15.95 10.35 -10.07
C ALA A 14 15.18 9.55 -9.01
N ARG A 15 15.51 9.71 -7.72
CA ARG A 15 14.84 9.01 -6.62
C ARG A 15 13.35 9.35 -6.55
N VAL A 16 13.02 10.64 -6.67
CA VAL A 16 11.63 11.13 -6.67
C VAL A 16 10.84 10.55 -7.83
N ARG A 17 11.46 10.36 -9.01
CA ARG A 17 10.79 9.71 -10.16
C ARG A 17 10.49 8.24 -9.90
N VAL A 18 11.44 7.47 -9.36
CA VAL A 18 11.22 6.05 -9.05
C VAL A 18 10.14 5.89 -7.98
N GLN A 19 10.13 6.76 -6.96
CA GLN A 19 9.08 6.76 -5.95
C GLN A 19 7.70 7.08 -6.53
N LYS A 20 7.59 8.15 -7.34
CA LYS A 20 6.33 8.47 -8.05
C LYS A 20 5.84 7.31 -8.92
N PHE A 21 6.77 6.64 -9.61
CA PHE A 21 6.47 5.46 -10.39
C PHE A 21 5.94 4.31 -9.51
N GLY A 22 6.62 3.97 -8.41
CA GLY A 22 6.17 2.95 -7.47
C GLY A 22 4.80 3.27 -6.85
N THR A 23 4.56 4.52 -6.43
CA THR A 23 3.26 4.96 -5.92
C THR A 23 2.17 4.83 -6.99
N PHE A 24 2.49 5.14 -8.24
CA PHE A 24 1.55 4.98 -9.34
C PHE A 24 1.17 3.50 -9.55
N LEU A 25 2.14 2.59 -9.55
CA LEU A 25 1.89 1.15 -9.64
C LEU A 25 1.02 0.64 -8.49
N SER A 26 1.34 1.02 -7.25
CA SER A 26 0.50 0.63 -6.10
C SER A 26 -0.91 1.16 -6.21
N ASN A 27 -1.12 2.39 -6.70
CA ASN A 27 -2.47 2.92 -6.89
C ASN A 27 -3.27 2.16 -7.96
N MET A 28 -2.63 1.31 -8.77
CA MET A 28 -3.31 0.40 -9.70
C MET A 28 -3.68 -0.93 -9.05
N VAL A 29 -2.87 -1.43 -8.12
CA VAL A 29 -3.06 -2.74 -7.47
C VAL A 29 -3.87 -2.63 -6.18
N MET A 30 -3.57 -1.65 -5.32
CA MET A 30 -4.15 -1.51 -3.97
C MET A 30 -5.69 -1.45 -3.96
N PRO A 31 -6.36 -0.66 -4.83
CA PRO A 31 -7.83 -0.64 -4.88
C PRO A 31 -8.46 -2.01 -5.22
N ASN A 32 -7.66 -2.91 -5.80
CA ASN A 32 -8.08 -4.22 -6.25
C ASN A 32 -7.58 -5.36 -5.34
N ILE A 33 -6.95 -5.07 -4.18
CA ILE A 33 -6.40 -6.08 -3.26
C ILE A 33 -7.46 -7.11 -2.84
N GLY A 34 -8.72 -6.70 -2.68
CA GLY A 34 -9.80 -7.63 -2.35
C GLY A 34 -9.94 -8.78 -3.36
N ALA A 35 -9.70 -8.51 -4.65
CA ALA A 35 -9.73 -9.54 -5.69
C ALA A 35 -8.53 -10.50 -5.59
N PHE A 36 -7.33 -9.98 -5.27
CA PHE A 36 -6.14 -10.81 -5.02
C PHE A 36 -6.32 -11.72 -3.81
N ILE A 37 -6.90 -11.20 -2.73
CA ILE A 37 -7.21 -11.97 -1.52
C ILE A 37 -8.22 -13.08 -1.85
N ALA A 38 -9.31 -12.75 -2.54
CA ALA A 38 -10.31 -13.73 -2.95
C ALA A 38 -9.71 -14.84 -3.82
N TRP A 39 -8.91 -14.46 -4.82
CA TRP A 39 -8.19 -15.41 -5.67
C TRP A 39 -7.24 -16.30 -4.85
N GLY A 40 -6.46 -15.72 -3.94
CA GLY A 40 -5.54 -16.46 -3.09
C GLY A 40 -6.25 -17.48 -2.19
N PHE A 41 -7.40 -17.13 -1.59
CA PHE A 41 -8.20 -18.08 -0.82
C PHE A 41 -8.77 -19.20 -1.70
N ILE A 42 -9.28 -18.88 -2.89
CA ILE A 42 -9.80 -19.90 -3.81
C ILE A 42 -8.67 -20.85 -4.21
N THR A 43 -7.51 -20.31 -4.56
CA THR A 43 -6.31 -21.08 -4.89
C THR A 43 -5.90 -21.98 -3.73
N ALA A 44 -5.76 -21.42 -2.53
CA ALA A 44 -5.37 -22.16 -1.33
C ALA A 44 -6.36 -23.28 -0.97
N LEU A 45 -7.66 -23.11 -1.22
CA LEU A 45 -8.70 -24.08 -0.85
C LEU A 45 -8.90 -25.19 -1.88
N PHE A 46 -8.88 -24.86 -3.18
CA PHE A 46 -9.48 -25.68 -4.22
C PHE A 46 -8.51 -26.32 -5.20
N ILE A 47 -7.24 -25.88 -5.31
CA ILE A 47 -6.26 -26.56 -6.18
C ILE A 47 -5.97 -27.99 -5.67
N GLU A 48 -5.34 -28.83 -6.49
CA GLU A 48 -5.10 -30.25 -6.17
C GLU A 48 -4.33 -30.44 -4.87
N VAL A 49 -3.32 -29.59 -4.64
CA VAL A 49 -2.53 -29.50 -3.39
C VAL A 49 -3.14 -28.52 -2.38
N GLY A 50 -4.42 -28.20 -2.54
CA GLY A 50 -5.15 -27.23 -1.76
C GLY A 50 -5.63 -27.78 -0.43
N TRP A 51 -6.31 -26.92 0.32
CA TRP A 51 -6.68 -27.21 1.69
C TRP A 51 -7.78 -28.25 1.84
N LEU A 52 -8.78 -28.23 0.95
CA LEU A 52 -9.91 -29.17 1.02
C LEU A 52 -9.50 -30.59 0.59
N PRO A 53 -8.80 -30.81 -0.54
CA PRO A 53 -8.40 -32.15 -0.98
C PRO A 53 -7.56 -32.88 0.05
N GLU A 54 -6.57 -32.19 0.62
CA GLU A 54 -5.72 -32.79 1.66
C GLU A 54 -6.48 -33.14 2.96
N LEU A 55 -7.60 -32.47 3.24
CA LEU A 55 -8.48 -32.82 4.36
C LEU A 55 -9.43 -33.98 4.01
N GLY A 56 -9.29 -34.58 2.83
CA GLY A 56 -10.20 -35.61 2.31
C GLY A 56 -11.56 -35.08 1.88
N ILE A 57 -11.66 -33.77 1.59
CA ILE A 57 -12.90 -33.13 1.15
C ILE A 57 -12.80 -32.87 -0.36
N GLY A 58 -13.50 -33.67 -1.16
CA GLY A 58 -13.46 -33.55 -2.62
C GLY A 58 -12.08 -33.90 -3.19
N ASP A 59 -11.52 -35.02 -2.73
CA ASP A 59 -10.20 -35.53 -3.11
C ASP A 59 -10.22 -36.37 -4.41
N SER A 60 -11.40 -36.61 -4.99
CA SER A 60 -11.52 -37.24 -6.30
C SER A 60 -11.35 -36.22 -7.44
N PRO A 61 -10.72 -36.60 -8.57
CA PRO A 61 -10.63 -35.76 -9.76
C PRO A 61 -11.99 -35.29 -10.30
N ASP A 62 -13.04 -36.11 -10.15
CA ASP A 62 -14.41 -35.75 -10.57
C ASP A 62 -15.20 -34.97 -9.50
N SER A 63 -14.53 -34.41 -8.47
CA SER A 63 -15.23 -33.71 -7.40
C SER A 63 -15.54 -32.25 -7.75
N TRP A 64 -16.53 -31.68 -7.06
CA TRP A 64 -16.83 -30.25 -7.14
C TRP A 64 -15.64 -29.36 -6.70
N VAL A 65 -14.72 -29.89 -5.89
CA VAL A 65 -13.50 -29.18 -5.48
C VAL A 65 -12.51 -29.13 -6.64
N ALA A 66 -12.33 -30.25 -7.35
CA ALA A 66 -11.52 -30.35 -8.54
C ALA A 66 -12.05 -29.49 -9.69
N GLU A 67 -13.36 -29.41 -9.88
CA GLU A 67 -13.99 -28.52 -10.87
C GLU A 67 -13.72 -27.03 -10.56
N ILE A 68 -13.81 -26.60 -9.29
CA ILE A 68 -13.52 -25.22 -8.88
C ILE A 68 -12.02 -24.92 -9.00
N GLY A 69 -11.18 -25.87 -8.61
CA GLY A 69 -9.72 -25.79 -8.68
C GLY A 69 -9.18 -25.84 -10.10
N GLY A 70 -9.90 -26.47 -11.02
CA GLY A 70 -9.49 -26.67 -12.40
C GLY A 70 -8.39 -27.73 -12.56
N TRP A 71 -8.54 -28.93 -11.96
CA TRP A 71 -7.47 -29.94 -11.97
C TRP A 71 -7.30 -30.63 -13.33
N ASP A 72 -8.35 -30.66 -14.14
CA ASP A 72 -8.37 -31.39 -15.41
C ASP A 72 -7.84 -30.57 -16.60
N GLU A 73 -7.72 -29.24 -16.45
CA GLU A 73 -7.31 -28.34 -17.53
C GLU A 73 -6.44 -27.20 -17.00
N ASP A 74 -5.30 -26.98 -17.65
CA ASP A 74 -4.41 -25.84 -17.37
C ASP A 74 -5.17 -24.52 -17.57
N GLY A 75 -5.40 -23.81 -16.46
CA GLY A 75 -6.18 -22.56 -16.46
C GLY A 75 -7.70 -22.76 -16.42
N GLY A 76 -8.17 -23.97 -16.11
CA GLY A 76 -9.57 -24.29 -15.84
C GLY A 76 -10.07 -23.79 -14.49
N GLY A 77 -11.31 -24.16 -14.16
CA GLY A 77 -11.96 -23.79 -12.90
C GLY A 77 -12.10 -22.27 -12.70
N ILE A 78 -12.07 -21.82 -11.45
CA ILE A 78 -12.15 -20.40 -11.08
C ILE A 78 -10.76 -19.77 -10.92
N VAL A 79 -9.77 -20.55 -10.49
CA VAL A 79 -8.41 -20.08 -10.18
C VAL A 79 -7.74 -19.49 -11.41
N GLY A 80 -7.73 -20.23 -12.53
CA GLY A 80 -7.09 -19.82 -13.78
C GLY A 80 -7.69 -18.54 -14.37
N PRO A 81 -9.01 -18.45 -14.60
CA PRO A 81 -9.60 -17.25 -15.17
C PRO A 81 -9.46 -16.01 -14.29
N MET A 82 -9.41 -16.16 -12.97
CA MET A 82 -9.17 -15.03 -12.07
C MET A 82 -7.78 -14.44 -12.25
N ILE A 83 -6.72 -15.26 -12.25
CA ILE A 83 -5.35 -14.77 -12.39
C ILE A 83 -5.03 -14.28 -13.80
N THR A 84 -5.58 -14.95 -14.83
CA THR A 84 -5.30 -14.63 -16.23
C THR A 84 -6.12 -13.43 -16.73
N TYR A 85 -7.39 -13.32 -16.35
CA TYR A 85 -8.29 -12.28 -16.85
C TYR A 85 -8.66 -11.25 -15.79
N LEU A 86 -9.28 -11.68 -14.68
CA LEU A 86 -9.90 -10.76 -13.72
C LEU A 86 -8.88 -9.78 -13.12
N LEU A 87 -7.77 -10.30 -12.56
CA LEU A 87 -6.81 -9.46 -11.84
C LEU A 87 -6.08 -8.48 -12.78
N PRO A 88 -5.55 -8.90 -13.95
CA PRO A 88 -4.93 -7.96 -14.88
C PRO A 88 -5.93 -6.94 -15.44
N LEU A 89 -7.18 -7.34 -15.76
CA LEU A 89 -8.19 -6.39 -16.25
C LEU A 89 -8.54 -5.32 -15.22
N LEU A 90 -8.66 -5.70 -13.94
CA LEU A 90 -8.88 -4.74 -12.85
C LEU A 90 -7.72 -3.74 -12.74
N ILE A 91 -6.48 -4.21 -12.82
CA ILE A 91 -5.29 -3.35 -12.81
C ILE A 91 -5.30 -2.40 -14.02
N GLY A 92 -5.55 -2.93 -15.22
CA GLY A 92 -5.62 -2.15 -16.46
C GLY A 92 -6.71 -1.08 -16.41
N TYR A 93 -7.90 -1.45 -15.90
CA TYR A 93 -8.99 -0.52 -15.67
C TYR A 93 -8.61 0.57 -14.67
N THR A 94 -8.08 0.20 -13.51
CA THR A 94 -7.68 1.19 -12.48
C THR A 94 -6.55 2.10 -12.98
N GLY A 95 -5.60 1.58 -13.74
CA GLY A 95 -4.54 2.37 -14.37
C GLY A 95 -5.07 3.41 -15.36
N GLY A 96 -5.98 3.01 -16.22
CA GLY A 96 -6.66 3.92 -17.13
C GLY A 96 -7.54 4.94 -16.39
N TYR A 97 -8.23 4.48 -15.35
CA TYR A 97 -9.09 5.30 -14.50
C TYR A 97 -8.33 6.40 -13.78
N ASN A 98 -7.16 6.08 -13.24
CA ASN A 98 -6.30 7.05 -12.56
C ASN A 98 -5.81 8.18 -13.48
N ILE A 99 -5.88 8.02 -14.81
CA ILE A 99 -5.44 9.03 -15.78
C ILE A 99 -6.62 9.81 -16.38
N TYR A 100 -7.73 9.14 -16.67
CA TYR A 100 -8.87 9.73 -17.38
C TYR A 100 -10.23 9.15 -16.97
N ASP A 101 -10.40 8.90 -15.67
CA ASP A 101 -11.63 8.44 -15.02
C ASP A 101 -12.26 7.23 -15.73
N LYS A 102 -13.58 7.08 -15.66
CA LYS A 102 -14.30 5.92 -16.20
C LYS A 102 -13.97 5.62 -17.66
N ARG A 103 -13.83 6.65 -18.51
CA ARG A 103 -13.51 6.47 -19.93
C ARG A 103 -12.11 5.90 -20.11
N GLY A 104 -11.13 6.46 -19.41
CA GLY A 104 -9.78 5.93 -19.41
C GLY A 104 -9.72 4.49 -18.89
N GLY A 105 -10.50 4.18 -17.85
CA GLY A 105 -10.58 2.82 -17.30
C GLY A 105 -11.13 1.81 -18.29
N VAL A 106 -12.23 2.12 -18.99
CA VAL A 106 -12.80 1.22 -20.00
C VAL A 106 -11.81 0.97 -21.15
N VAL A 107 -11.20 2.03 -21.68
CA VAL A 107 -10.21 1.89 -22.77
C VAL A 107 -8.97 1.14 -22.29
N GLY A 108 -8.51 1.40 -21.07
CA GLY A 108 -7.41 0.69 -20.44
C GLY A 108 -7.69 -0.81 -20.27
N ALA A 109 -8.91 -1.19 -19.88
CA ALA A 109 -9.34 -2.58 -19.79
C ALA A 109 -9.37 -3.27 -21.17
N ILE A 110 -9.89 -2.60 -22.20
CA ILE A 110 -9.90 -3.13 -23.57
C ILE A 110 -8.47 -3.35 -24.08
N ALA A 111 -7.58 -2.37 -23.89
CA ALA A 111 -6.17 -2.50 -24.26
C ALA A 111 -5.48 -3.63 -23.49
N THR A 112 -5.82 -3.81 -22.21
CA THR A 112 -5.31 -4.88 -21.37
C THR A 112 -5.80 -6.26 -21.84
N MET A 113 -7.05 -6.38 -22.29
CA MET A 113 -7.54 -7.62 -22.89
C MET A 113 -6.72 -8.02 -24.13
N GLY A 114 -6.25 -7.05 -24.91
CA GLY A 114 -5.37 -7.28 -26.05
C GLY A 114 -4.02 -7.91 -25.67
N VAL A 115 -3.35 -7.44 -24.61
CA VAL A 115 -2.10 -8.06 -24.14
C VAL A 115 -2.33 -9.44 -23.54
N ILE A 116 -3.41 -9.63 -22.77
CA ILE A 116 -3.79 -10.94 -22.19
C ILE A 116 -3.99 -11.96 -23.31
N ALA A 117 -4.80 -11.63 -24.32
CA ALA A 117 -5.11 -12.56 -25.41
C ALA A 117 -3.89 -12.95 -26.25
N GLY A 118 -2.81 -12.16 -26.21
CA GLY A 118 -1.59 -12.42 -26.97
C GLY A 118 -0.64 -13.45 -26.33
N THR A 119 -0.93 -13.95 -25.14
CA THR A 119 -0.05 -14.89 -24.40
C THR A 119 -0.85 -15.85 -23.51
N SER A 120 -0.19 -16.84 -22.93
CA SER A 120 -0.74 -17.71 -21.87
C SER A 120 -0.34 -17.28 -20.46
N ILE A 121 0.63 -16.37 -20.29
CA ILE A 121 1.07 -15.93 -18.96
C ILE A 121 0.18 -14.80 -18.39
N PRO A 122 -0.04 -14.73 -17.07
CA PRO A 122 -0.76 -13.62 -16.45
C PRO A 122 -0.13 -12.25 -16.74
N MET A 123 -0.85 -11.39 -17.49
CA MET A 123 -0.31 -10.13 -18.02
C MET A 123 -0.41 -8.95 -17.04
N PHE A 124 0.08 -9.11 -15.79
CA PHE A 124 0.14 -8.02 -14.81
C PHE A 124 0.97 -6.83 -15.29
N MET A 125 2.17 -7.10 -15.83
CA MET A 125 3.06 -6.07 -16.38
C MET A 125 2.46 -5.43 -17.62
N GLY A 126 1.84 -6.23 -18.49
CA GLY A 126 1.11 -5.75 -19.66
C GLY A 126 -0.02 -4.79 -19.26
N ALA A 127 -0.82 -5.15 -18.26
CA ALA A 127 -1.89 -4.31 -17.72
C ALA A 127 -1.35 -3.01 -17.12
N MET A 128 -0.24 -3.07 -16.39
CA MET A 128 0.41 -1.90 -15.79
C MET A 128 0.93 -0.89 -16.83
N ILE A 129 1.24 -1.35 -18.04
CA ILE A 129 1.66 -0.49 -19.16
C ILE A 129 0.44 -0.02 -19.97
N MET A 130 -0.40 -0.96 -20.39
CA MET A 130 -1.48 -0.70 -21.34
C MET A 130 -2.66 0.05 -20.74
N GLY A 131 -2.99 -0.18 -19.47
CA GLY A 131 -4.07 0.53 -18.78
C GLY A 131 -3.86 2.06 -18.80
N PRO A 132 -2.75 2.55 -18.22
CA PRO A 132 -2.37 3.95 -18.25
C PRO A 132 -2.20 4.50 -19.67
N LEU A 133 -1.58 3.75 -20.58
CA LEU A 133 -1.43 4.16 -21.98
C LEU A 133 -2.80 4.38 -22.64
N GLY A 134 -3.76 3.50 -22.37
CA GLY A 134 -5.16 3.62 -22.82
C GLY A 134 -5.83 4.88 -22.29
N GLY A 135 -5.76 5.12 -20.98
CA GLY A 135 -6.31 6.33 -20.38
C GLY A 135 -5.68 7.63 -20.89
N TRP A 136 -4.35 7.65 -21.01
CA TRP A 136 -3.60 8.81 -21.49
C TRP A 136 -3.89 9.13 -22.95
N SER A 137 -3.87 8.12 -23.82
CA SER A 137 -4.13 8.30 -25.25
C SER A 137 -5.59 8.69 -25.50
N MET A 138 -6.54 8.12 -24.75
CA MET A 138 -7.95 8.52 -24.82
C MET A 138 -8.14 9.99 -24.43
N LYS A 139 -7.52 10.43 -23.32
CA LYS A 139 -7.53 11.84 -22.89
C LYS A 139 -7.04 12.79 -23.98
N LYS A 140 -5.99 12.39 -24.72
CA LYS A 140 -5.44 13.18 -25.82
C LYS A 140 -6.37 13.21 -27.03
N ILE A 141 -7.02 12.10 -27.35
CA ILE A 141 -8.00 12.04 -28.44
C ILE A 141 -9.19 12.92 -28.14
N ASP A 142 -9.79 12.82 -26.95
CA ASP A 142 -10.96 13.63 -26.60
C ASP A 142 -10.65 15.13 -26.60
N ALA A 143 -9.44 15.53 -26.18
CA ALA A 143 -9.01 16.92 -26.24
C ALA A 143 -8.98 17.50 -27.67
N ILE A 144 -8.91 16.68 -28.72
CA ILE A 144 -8.98 17.13 -30.12
C ILE A 144 -10.41 17.59 -30.49
N TRP A 145 -11.42 16.95 -29.90
CA TRP A 145 -12.85 17.15 -30.21
C TRP A 145 -13.58 17.98 -29.16
N ASP A 146 -12.91 18.31 -28.05
CA ASP A 146 -13.47 19.12 -26.97
C ASP A 146 -14.00 20.47 -27.48
N GLY A 147 -15.22 20.80 -27.07
CA GLY A 147 -15.95 22.00 -27.52
C GLY A 147 -16.36 22.02 -29.01
N LYS A 148 -16.07 20.97 -29.80
CA LYS A 148 -16.43 20.89 -31.22
C LYS A 148 -17.65 20.01 -31.50
N ILE A 149 -18.08 19.22 -30.52
CA ILE A 149 -19.21 18.30 -30.65
C ILE A 149 -20.51 19.07 -30.40
N ARG A 150 -21.51 18.86 -31.26
CA ARG A 150 -22.82 19.49 -31.08
C ARG A 150 -23.52 18.90 -29.85
N PRO A 151 -24.24 19.73 -29.06
CA PRO A 151 -25.04 19.24 -27.94
C PRO A 151 -25.97 18.09 -28.36
N GLY A 152 -26.02 17.04 -27.55
CA GLY A 152 -26.81 15.82 -27.83
C GLY A 152 -26.06 14.72 -28.62
N PHE A 153 -24.98 15.05 -29.33
CA PHE A 153 -24.12 14.05 -30.00
C PHE A 153 -22.90 13.63 -29.17
N GLU A 154 -22.62 14.33 -28.07
CA GLU A 154 -21.45 14.10 -27.21
C GLU A 154 -21.34 12.65 -26.77
N MET A 155 -22.42 12.07 -26.25
CA MET A 155 -22.39 10.67 -25.79
C MET A 155 -22.10 9.68 -26.92
N LEU A 156 -22.65 9.91 -28.11
CA LEU A 156 -22.43 9.07 -29.28
C LEU A 156 -20.96 9.13 -29.72
N VAL A 157 -20.45 10.33 -29.96
CA VAL A 157 -19.07 10.56 -30.39
C VAL A 157 -18.08 10.02 -29.36
N ASN A 158 -18.34 10.28 -28.07
CA ASN A 158 -17.46 9.85 -26.99
C ASN A 158 -17.38 8.31 -26.88
N ASN A 159 -18.52 7.61 -26.97
CA ASN A 159 -18.54 6.15 -26.89
C ASN A 159 -17.94 5.49 -28.14
N PHE A 160 -18.25 6.00 -29.34
CA PHE A 160 -17.66 5.48 -30.58
C PHE A 160 -16.15 5.73 -30.64
N ALA A 161 -15.68 6.91 -30.22
CA ALA A 161 -14.26 7.22 -30.17
C ALA A 161 -13.53 6.28 -29.20
N ALA A 162 -14.08 6.06 -28.00
CA ALA A 162 -13.52 5.13 -27.02
C ALA A 162 -13.51 3.69 -27.53
N GLY A 163 -14.57 3.23 -28.20
CA GLY A 163 -14.65 1.89 -28.78
C GLY A 163 -13.66 1.67 -29.92
N ILE A 164 -13.61 2.57 -30.90
CA ILE A 164 -12.69 2.47 -32.05
C ILE A 164 -11.23 2.56 -31.57
N TRP A 165 -10.93 3.50 -30.67
CA TRP A 165 -9.58 3.64 -30.15
C TRP A 165 -9.18 2.46 -29.26
N GLY A 166 -10.09 1.98 -28.41
CA GLY A 166 -9.90 0.77 -27.63
C GLY A 166 -9.58 -0.44 -28.51
N MET A 167 -10.32 -0.63 -29.61
CA MET A 167 -10.03 -1.69 -30.58
C MET A 167 -8.62 -1.56 -31.18
N ILE A 168 -8.22 -0.37 -31.61
CA ILE A 168 -6.86 -0.13 -32.15
C ILE A 168 -5.80 -0.47 -31.10
N LEU A 169 -5.98 -0.02 -29.86
CA LEU A 169 -5.06 -0.31 -28.77
C LEU A 169 -5.02 -1.79 -28.42
N ALA A 170 -6.15 -2.51 -28.46
CA ALA A 170 -6.17 -3.95 -28.20
C ALA A 170 -5.42 -4.73 -29.27
N ILE A 171 -5.58 -4.37 -30.56
CA ILE A 171 -4.83 -4.99 -31.65
C ILE A 171 -3.33 -4.69 -31.51
N PHE A 172 -2.96 -3.45 -31.19
CA PHE A 172 -1.58 -3.07 -30.92
C PHE A 172 -1.01 -3.83 -29.72
N ALA A 173 -1.79 -3.94 -28.64
CA ALA A 173 -1.43 -4.66 -27.43
C ALA A 173 -1.14 -6.14 -27.73
N PHE A 174 -2.00 -6.77 -28.53
CA PHE A 174 -1.87 -8.16 -28.93
C PHE A 174 -0.61 -8.41 -29.78
N PHE A 175 -0.45 -7.68 -30.90
CA PHE A 175 0.63 -7.99 -31.86
C PHE A 175 1.99 -7.40 -31.48
N VAL A 176 2.02 -6.29 -30.75
CA VAL A 176 3.27 -5.56 -30.46
C VAL A 176 3.67 -5.70 -29.01
N MET A 177 2.77 -5.40 -28.08
CA MET A 177 3.14 -5.33 -26.67
C MET A 177 3.24 -6.69 -26.01
N SER A 178 2.38 -7.65 -26.37
CA SER A 178 2.39 -8.98 -25.77
C SER A 178 3.76 -9.68 -25.96
N PRO A 179 4.35 -9.76 -27.18
CA PRO A 179 5.68 -10.35 -27.35
C PRO A 179 6.79 -9.62 -26.58
N ILE A 180 6.72 -8.28 -26.49
CA ILE A 180 7.71 -7.49 -25.76
C ILE A 180 7.64 -7.78 -24.26
N VAL A 181 6.44 -7.80 -23.69
CA VAL A 181 6.24 -8.02 -22.26
C VAL A 181 6.59 -9.46 -21.90
N THR A 182 6.20 -10.44 -22.70
CA THR A 182 6.60 -11.85 -22.51
C THR A 182 8.11 -11.99 -22.53
N TRP A 183 8.80 -11.38 -23.51
CA TRP A 183 10.27 -11.40 -23.55
C TRP A 183 10.92 -10.81 -22.29
N ILE A 184 10.35 -9.73 -21.74
CA ILE A 184 10.86 -9.14 -20.49
C ILE A 184 10.61 -10.09 -19.32
N ALA A 185 9.40 -10.67 -19.23
CA ALA A 185 9.03 -11.60 -18.17
C ALA A 185 9.94 -12.83 -18.16
N ASP A 186 10.15 -13.47 -19.31
CA ASP A 186 11.02 -14.63 -19.47
C ASP A 186 12.45 -14.33 -19.00
N ARG A 187 13.00 -13.16 -19.36
CA ARG A 187 14.36 -12.76 -18.95
C ARG A 187 14.49 -12.48 -17.47
N LEU A 188 13.44 -11.94 -16.86
CA LEU A 188 13.40 -11.75 -15.41
C LEU A 188 13.25 -13.09 -14.69
N GLY A 189 12.42 -14.00 -15.21
CA GLY A 189 12.27 -15.37 -14.73
C GLY A 189 13.60 -16.14 -14.77
N GLU A 190 14.29 -16.16 -15.91
CA GLU A 190 15.62 -16.76 -16.07
C GLU A 190 16.63 -16.21 -15.03
N GLY A 191 16.54 -14.91 -14.73
CA GLY A 191 17.38 -14.27 -13.71
C GLY A 191 17.07 -14.74 -12.29
N VAL A 192 15.78 -14.94 -11.96
CA VAL A 192 15.36 -15.50 -10.68
C VAL A 192 15.78 -16.96 -10.58
N ASP A 193 15.53 -17.78 -11.61
CA ASP A 193 15.90 -19.19 -11.64
C ASP A 193 17.40 -19.39 -11.43
N PHE A 194 18.21 -18.52 -12.03
CA PHE A 194 19.66 -18.50 -11.80
C PHE A 194 20.00 -18.26 -10.33
N LEU A 195 19.34 -17.30 -9.67
CA LEU A 195 19.57 -16.98 -8.26
C LEU A 195 19.13 -18.11 -7.34
N VAL A 196 18.00 -18.76 -7.63
CA VAL A 196 17.49 -19.91 -6.88
C VAL A 196 18.43 -21.11 -7.04
N SER A 197 18.74 -21.49 -8.29
CA SER A 197 19.55 -22.66 -8.62
C SER A 197 20.97 -22.59 -8.08
N ASN A 198 21.53 -21.39 -7.92
CA ASN A 198 22.86 -21.17 -7.37
C ASN A 198 22.87 -20.82 -5.87
N ASN A 199 21.74 -20.91 -5.17
CA ASN A 199 21.58 -20.51 -3.76
C ASN A 199 22.01 -19.05 -3.49
N LEU A 200 21.87 -18.17 -4.49
CA LEU A 200 22.23 -16.76 -4.41
C LEU A 200 21.05 -15.86 -4.04
N LEU A 201 19.83 -16.42 -3.98
CA LEU A 201 18.63 -15.69 -3.61
C LEU A 201 18.76 -14.90 -2.29
N PRO A 202 19.45 -15.37 -1.22
CA PRO A 202 19.66 -14.58 -0.02
C PRO A 202 20.32 -13.22 -0.27
N PHE A 203 21.21 -13.11 -1.26
CA PHE A 203 21.91 -11.85 -1.57
C PHE A 203 21.00 -10.78 -2.17
N THR A 204 19.78 -11.13 -2.60
CA THR A 204 18.79 -10.14 -3.04
C THR A 204 18.45 -9.15 -1.92
N SER A 205 18.60 -9.52 -0.64
CA SER A 205 18.42 -8.61 0.50
C SER A 205 19.35 -7.41 0.50
N LEU A 206 20.52 -7.49 -0.16
CA LEU A 206 21.40 -6.33 -0.33
C LEU A 206 20.75 -5.20 -1.14
N ILE A 207 19.77 -5.54 -1.98
CA ILE A 207 19.01 -4.61 -2.82
C ILE A 207 17.64 -4.34 -2.19
N ILE A 208 16.94 -5.39 -1.77
CA ILE A 208 15.55 -5.31 -1.29
C ILE A 208 15.47 -4.48 0.00
N GLU A 209 16.31 -4.73 1.00
CA GLU A 209 16.19 -4.05 2.29
C GLU A 209 16.46 -2.53 2.19
N PRO A 210 17.52 -2.06 1.50
CA PRO A 210 17.69 -0.63 1.26
C PRO A 210 16.54 -0.03 0.44
N ALA A 211 16.08 -0.74 -0.60
CA ALA A 211 14.97 -0.27 -1.43
C ALA A 211 13.68 -0.13 -0.62
N LYS A 212 13.36 -1.06 0.29
CA LYS A 212 12.21 -0.97 1.20
C LYS A 212 12.26 0.31 2.04
N VAL A 213 13.36 0.54 2.76
CA VAL A 213 13.55 1.74 3.61
C VAL A 213 13.53 3.04 2.80
N LEU A 214 13.94 3.00 1.52
CA LEU A 214 13.85 4.13 0.59
C LEU A 214 12.47 4.28 -0.07
N PHE A 215 11.45 3.54 0.37
CA PHE A 215 10.07 3.54 -0.12
C PHE A 215 9.90 3.05 -1.56
N LEU A 216 10.77 2.14 -1.97
CA LEU A 216 10.71 1.46 -3.26
C LEU A 216 10.08 0.06 -3.15
N ASN A 217 9.59 -0.33 -1.97
CA ASN A 217 8.92 -1.61 -1.71
C ASN A 217 7.75 -1.85 -2.67
N ASN A 218 6.96 -0.82 -2.94
CA ASN A 218 5.84 -0.84 -3.87
C ASN A 218 6.24 -1.17 -5.31
N ALA A 219 7.34 -0.58 -5.80
CA ALA A 219 7.85 -0.84 -7.14
C ALA A 219 8.44 -2.26 -7.24
N LEU A 220 9.16 -2.71 -6.21
CA LEU A 220 9.70 -4.07 -6.16
C LEU A 220 8.59 -5.12 -6.10
N ASN A 221 7.65 -4.97 -5.17
CA ASN A 221 6.63 -5.97 -4.92
C ASN A 221 5.64 -6.04 -6.09
N HIS A 222 4.94 -4.95 -6.40
CA HIS A 222 3.92 -4.99 -7.45
C HIS A 222 4.48 -4.95 -8.87
N GLY A 223 5.66 -4.36 -9.07
CA GLY A 223 6.27 -4.23 -10.40
C GLY A 223 7.05 -5.46 -10.85
N VAL A 224 7.62 -6.24 -9.91
CA VAL A 224 8.54 -7.34 -10.25
C VAL A 224 8.16 -8.64 -9.53
N LEU A 225 8.15 -8.65 -8.19
CA LEU A 225 8.01 -9.90 -7.42
C LEU A 225 6.63 -10.54 -7.56
N THR A 226 5.55 -9.75 -7.55
CA THR A 226 4.19 -10.25 -7.67
C THR A 226 3.95 -10.91 -9.04
N PRO A 227 4.23 -10.24 -10.19
CA PRO A 227 4.09 -10.87 -11.50
C PRO A 227 4.89 -12.17 -11.65
N LEU A 228 6.16 -12.17 -11.24
CA LEU A 228 7.02 -13.35 -11.36
C LEU A 228 6.55 -14.49 -10.45
N GLY A 229 6.24 -14.20 -9.18
CA GLY A 229 5.76 -15.23 -8.27
C GLY A 229 4.40 -15.78 -8.67
N SER A 230 3.54 -14.96 -9.29
CA SER A 230 2.26 -15.43 -9.84
C SER A 230 2.44 -16.38 -11.03
N GLN A 231 3.50 -16.22 -11.82
CA GLN A 231 3.84 -17.16 -12.87
C GLN A 231 4.39 -18.47 -12.28
N GLU A 232 5.30 -18.40 -11.31
CA GLU A 232 5.82 -19.59 -10.61
C GLU A 232 4.71 -20.41 -9.94
N VAL A 233 3.71 -19.77 -9.33
CA VAL A 233 2.58 -20.50 -8.71
C VAL A 233 1.79 -21.35 -9.70
N LEU A 234 1.68 -20.92 -10.96
CA LEU A 234 0.95 -21.71 -11.96
C LEU A 234 1.66 -23.02 -12.29
N GLU A 235 3.00 -23.04 -12.20
CA GLU A 235 3.82 -24.20 -12.55
C GLU A 235 4.14 -25.06 -11.31
N ASP A 236 4.55 -24.42 -10.22
CA ASP A 236 5.06 -25.07 -9.01
C ASP A 236 4.07 -25.07 -7.83
N GLY A 237 2.90 -24.43 -7.98
CA GLY A 237 1.88 -24.28 -6.93
C GLY A 237 2.23 -23.29 -5.82
N LYS A 238 3.46 -22.74 -5.81
CA LYS A 238 3.97 -21.80 -4.79
C LYS A 238 5.09 -20.94 -5.36
N SER A 239 5.38 -19.83 -4.70
CA SER A 239 6.55 -19.02 -4.99
C SER A 239 7.20 -18.47 -3.72
N VAL A 240 8.53 -18.60 -3.64
CA VAL A 240 9.33 -17.96 -2.58
C VAL A 240 9.37 -16.45 -2.74
N LEU A 241 9.19 -15.92 -3.97
CA LEU A 241 9.26 -14.49 -4.29
C LEU A 241 8.26 -13.65 -3.49
N PHE A 242 7.11 -14.22 -3.13
CA PHE A 242 6.14 -13.54 -2.28
C PHE A 242 6.63 -13.34 -0.84
N LEU A 243 7.57 -14.16 -0.34
CA LEU A 243 8.16 -14.01 1.00
C LEU A 243 9.30 -13.00 1.06
N LEU A 244 9.96 -12.70 -0.07
CA LEU A 244 11.13 -11.83 -0.11
C LEU A 244 10.85 -10.44 0.48
N GLU A 245 9.66 -9.91 0.23
CA GLU A 245 9.25 -8.60 0.76
C GLU A 245 8.25 -8.71 1.91
N ALA A 246 7.28 -9.63 1.83
CA ALA A 246 6.15 -9.69 2.75
C ALA A 246 6.49 -10.31 4.11
N ASN A 247 7.58 -11.07 4.22
CA ASN A 247 7.95 -11.71 5.49
C ASN A 247 8.29 -10.65 6.56
N PRO A 248 7.61 -10.66 7.73
CA PRO A 248 7.78 -9.63 8.75
C PRO A 248 9.07 -9.76 9.57
N ALA A 249 9.90 -10.78 9.35
CA ALA A 249 11.05 -11.16 10.19
C ALA A 249 11.99 -9.98 10.50
N ALA A 250 12.46 -9.29 9.46
CA ALA A 250 13.45 -8.24 9.65
C ALA A 250 12.89 -7.06 10.46
N GLY A 251 11.68 -6.59 10.11
CA GLY A 251 11.01 -5.51 10.82
C GLY A 251 10.74 -5.83 12.29
N ILE A 252 10.24 -7.04 12.61
CA ILE A 252 9.95 -7.41 14.00
C ILE A 252 11.24 -7.56 14.82
N GLY A 253 12.31 -8.11 14.24
CA GLY A 253 13.61 -8.21 14.91
C GLY A 253 14.21 -6.84 15.26
N LEU A 254 14.09 -5.86 14.35
CA LEU A 254 14.51 -4.48 14.59
C LEU A 254 13.70 -3.84 15.73
N LEU A 255 12.37 -3.96 15.69
CA LEU A 255 11.49 -3.35 16.69
C LEU A 255 11.71 -3.96 18.07
N LEU A 256 11.89 -5.28 18.16
CA LEU A 256 12.29 -5.95 19.40
C LEU A 256 13.63 -5.41 19.91
N ALA A 257 14.62 -5.16 19.04
CA ALA A 257 15.89 -4.60 19.47
C ALA A 257 15.73 -3.19 20.06
N TYR A 258 14.85 -2.35 19.48
CA TYR A 258 14.51 -1.05 20.05
C TYR A 258 13.73 -1.17 21.37
N MET A 259 12.83 -2.14 21.53
CA MET A 259 12.10 -2.38 22.79
C MET A 259 13.05 -2.65 23.96
N PHE A 260 14.12 -3.42 23.75
CA PHE A 260 15.05 -3.77 24.82
C PHE A 260 16.22 -2.79 24.95
N PHE A 261 16.82 -2.35 23.83
CA PHE A 261 18.08 -1.61 23.79
C PHE A 261 17.98 -0.19 23.22
N GLY A 262 16.82 0.21 22.72
CA GLY A 262 16.57 1.59 22.29
C GLY A 262 16.57 2.57 23.46
N LYS A 263 16.48 3.87 23.14
CA LYS A 263 16.36 4.96 24.13
C LYS A 263 15.18 5.87 23.77
N GLY A 264 14.78 6.71 24.72
CA GLY A 264 13.75 7.75 24.52
C GLY A 264 12.43 7.25 23.90
N LEU A 265 11.85 8.08 23.02
CA LEU A 265 10.61 7.78 22.31
C LEU A 265 10.71 6.54 21.42
N ALA A 266 11.88 6.22 20.84
CA ALA A 266 12.04 5.03 20.02
C ALA A 266 11.83 3.74 20.84
N LYS A 267 12.33 3.69 22.09
CA LYS A 267 12.05 2.57 22.99
C LYS A 267 10.58 2.49 23.37
N ALA A 268 9.96 3.62 23.69
CA ALA A 268 8.58 3.66 24.17
C ALA A 268 7.55 3.30 23.08
N SER A 269 7.80 3.69 21.83
CA SER A 269 6.90 3.45 20.69
C SER A 269 7.08 2.07 20.04
N ALA A 270 8.26 1.45 20.16
CA ALA A 270 8.60 0.19 19.49
C ALA A 270 7.63 -0.98 19.78
N PRO A 271 7.09 -1.19 21.01
CA PRO A 271 6.11 -2.25 21.25
C PRO A 271 4.81 -2.08 20.45
N GLY A 272 4.28 -0.86 20.37
CA GLY A 272 3.09 -0.56 19.58
C GLY A 272 3.34 -0.74 18.09
N ALA A 273 4.50 -0.24 17.62
CA ALA A 273 4.95 -0.43 16.25
C ALA A 273 5.10 -1.91 15.89
N ALA A 274 5.62 -2.74 16.81
CA ALA A 274 5.82 -4.17 16.62
C ALA A 274 4.51 -4.90 16.37
N ILE A 275 3.46 -4.56 17.12
CA ILE A 275 2.12 -5.14 16.96
C ILE A 275 1.54 -4.78 15.59
N ILE A 276 1.56 -3.49 15.24
CA ILE A 276 1.01 -2.99 13.98
C ILE A 276 1.78 -3.55 12.78
N HIS A 277 3.11 -3.66 12.88
CA HIS A 277 3.95 -4.28 11.86
C HIS A 277 3.62 -5.77 11.70
N PHE A 278 3.75 -6.55 12.77
CA PHE A 278 3.73 -8.00 12.70
C PHE A 278 2.33 -8.55 12.43
N PHE A 279 1.32 -8.05 13.15
CA PHE A 279 -0.06 -8.51 13.02
C PHE A 279 -0.88 -7.69 12.02
N GLY A 280 -0.60 -6.38 11.91
CA GLY A 280 -1.28 -5.51 10.95
C GLY A 280 -0.67 -5.56 9.55
N GLY A 281 0.60 -5.98 9.41
CA GLY A 281 1.27 -6.09 8.12
C GLY A 281 1.66 -4.74 7.51
N ILE A 282 1.78 -3.69 8.32
CA ILE A 282 2.18 -2.34 7.86
C ILE A 282 3.70 -2.22 8.02
N HIS A 283 4.44 -2.62 6.99
CA HIS A 283 5.90 -2.67 7.02
C HIS A 283 6.53 -1.27 7.10
N GLU A 284 5.85 -0.22 6.65
CA GLU A 284 6.39 1.13 6.70
C GLU A 284 6.56 1.68 8.12
N ILE A 285 5.91 1.06 9.13
CA ILE A 285 5.96 1.57 10.50
C ILE A 285 7.34 1.41 11.14
N TYR A 286 8.20 0.48 10.68
CA TYR A 286 9.55 0.36 11.21
C TYR A 286 10.58 1.21 10.46
N PHE A 287 10.24 1.80 9.30
CA PHE A 287 11.22 2.54 8.49
C PHE A 287 11.81 3.77 9.21
N PRO A 288 11.04 4.57 9.99
CA PRO A 288 11.61 5.69 10.75
C PRO A 288 12.73 5.26 11.68
N TYR A 289 12.63 4.08 12.30
CA TYR A 289 13.67 3.54 13.18
C TYR A 289 14.99 3.28 12.43
N VAL A 290 14.92 2.81 11.17
CA VAL A 290 16.12 2.65 10.34
C VAL A 290 16.64 4.01 9.87
N LEU A 291 15.77 4.95 9.51
CA LEU A 291 16.15 6.28 9.05
C LEU A 291 16.82 7.12 10.14
N MET A 292 16.40 6.97 11.41
CA MET A 292 17.08 7.59 12.55
C MET A 292 18.54 7.16 12.65
N LYS A 293 18.82 5.89 12.37
CA LYS A 293 20.16 5.31 12.45
C LYS A 293 20.46 4.45 11.24
N PRO A 294 20.87 5.04 10.10
CA PRO A 294 21.01 4.34 8.82
C PRO A 294 21.93 3.11 8.86
N LYS A 295 22.89 3.04 9.79
CA LYS A 295 23.72 1.84 10.05
C LYS A 295 22.90 0.58 10.36
N LEU A 296 21.67 0.72 10.88
CA LEU A 296 20.76 -0.39 11.16
C LEU A 296 20.27 -1.09 9.89
N ILE A 297 20.50 -0.53 8.70
CA ILE A 297 20.26 -1.25 7.45
C ILE A 297 21.05 -2.55 7.37
N VAL A 298 22.23 -2.63 8.00
CA VAL A 298 23.02 -3.87 8.07
C VAL A 298 22.27 -4.95 8.85
N ALA A 299 21.53 -4.58 9.89
CA ALA A 299 20.69 -5.52 10.63
C ALA A 299 19.53 -6.02 9.76
N MET A 300 18.89 -5.12 9.01
CA MET A 300 17.83 -5.47 8.07
C MET A 300 18.32 -6.46 7.01
N ILE A 301 19.48 -6.19 6.40
CA ILE A 301 20.11 -7.08 5.42
C ILE A 301 20.41 -8.44 6.04
N ALA A 302 21.00 -8.49 7.24
CA ALA A 302 21.32 -9.75 7.90
C ALA A 302 20.06 -10.59 8.18
N GLY A 303 18.98 -9.95 8.62
CA GLY A 303 17.68 -10.56 8.79
C GLY A 303 17.08 -11.09 7.49
N GLY A 304 17.02 -10.22 6.47
CA GLY A 304 16.54 -10.53 5.13
C GLY A 304 17.27 -11.72 4.51
N MET A 305 18.61 -11.71 4.56
CA MET A 305 19.43 -12.81 4.06
C MET A 305 19.12 -14.10 4.80
N THR A 306 19.00 -14.05 6.13
CA THR A 306 18.73 -15.23 6.96
C THR A 306 17.35 -15.82 6.67
N GLN A 307 16.29 -15.01 6.58
CA GLN A 307 14.95 -15.52 6.28
C GLN A 307 14.91 -16.17 4.88
N ILE A 308 15.53 -15.55 3.87
CA ILE A 308 15.51 -16.06 2.50
C ILE A 308 16.32 -17.35 2.43
N PHE A 309 17.47 -17.40 3.11
CA PHE A 309 18.29 -18.61 3.19
C PHE A 309 17.53 -19.78 3.81
N VAL A 310 16.79 -19.55 4.90
CA VAL A 310 15.93 -20.57 5.51
C VAL A 310 14.84 -21.01 4.53
N ASN A 311 14.19 -20.08 3.82
CA ASN A 311 13.18 -20.44 2.83
C ASN A 311 13.75 -21.28 1.68
N VAL A 312 14.97 -20.97 1.21
CA VAL A 312 15.65 -21.76 0.17
C VAL A 312 15.98 -23.17 0.67
N ILE A 313 16.47 -23.33 1.92
CA ILE A 313 16.78 -24.65 2.49
C ILE A 313 15.53 -25.52 2.62
N PHE A 314 14.42 -24.93 3.07
CA PHE A 314 13.16 -25.65 3.29
C PHE A 314 12.26 -25.66 2.05
N SER A 315 12.73 -25.09 0.93
CA SER A 315 11.99 -24.90 -0.31
C SER A 315 10.58 -24.33 -0.08
N THR A 316 10.46 -23.29 0.76
CA THR A 316 9.16 -22.72 1.11
C THR A 316 8.69 -21.61 0.17
N GLY A 317 7.38 -21.47 0.03
CA GLY A 317 6.72 -20.45 -0.77
C GLY A 317 5.29 -20.16 -0.33
N LEU A 318 4.71 -19.13 -0.93
CA LEU A 318 3.28 -18.82 -0.80
C LEU A 318 2.54 -19.13 -2.09
N VAL A 319 1.27 -19.49 -1.99
CA VAL A 319 0.37 -19.74 -3.13
C VAL A 319 -0.19 -18.44 -3.74
N ALA A 320 -0.01 -17.31 -3.04
CA ALA A 320 -0.44 -15.99 -3.47
C ALA A 320 0.30 -14.88 -2.70
N PRO A 321 0.32 -13.63 -3.20
CA PRO A 321 0.87 -12.50 -2.47
C PRO A 321 0.19 -12.32 -1.11
N ALA A 322 0.97 -12.10 -0.06
CA ALA A 322 0.45 -11.75 1.27
C ALA A 322 0.15 -10.24 1.34
N ALA A 323 -1.13 -9.87 1.34
CA ALA A 323 -1.59 -8.49 1.41
C ALA A 323 -2.75 -8.33 2.42
N PRO A 324 -2.61 -7.49 3.47
CA PRO A 324 -1.38 -6.82 3.93
C PRO A 324 -0.30 -7.85 4.33
N GLY A 325 0.98 -7.45 4.41
CA GLY A 325 2.11 -8.34 4.71
C GLY A 325 2.18 -8.80 6.18
N SER A 326 1.04 -9.10 6.81
CA SER A 326 0.96 -9.55 8.20
C SER A 326 1.33 -11.02 8.32
N ILE A 327 1.71 -11.44 9.53
CA ILE A 327 1.97 -12.87 9.78
C ILE A 327 0.73 -13.75 9.50
N PHE A 328 -0.47 -13.21 9.71
CA PHE A 328 -1.72 -13.91 9.39
C PHE A 328 -1.88 -14.12 7.89
N ALA A 329 -1.60 -13.10 7.08
CA ALA A 329 -1.64 -13.22 5.63
C ALA A 329 -0.54 -14.16 5.12
N VAL A 330 0.67 -14.07 5.68
CA VAL A 330 1.77 -14.99 5.33
C VAL A 330 1.36 -16.44 5.59
N TYR A 331 0.82 -16.76 6.77
CA TYR A 331 0.36 -18.13 7.06
C TYR A 331 -0.85 -18.55 6.24
N ALA A 332 -1.81 -17.65 6.00
CA ALA A 332 -2.98 -17.96 5.19
C ALA A 332 -2.59 -18.36 3.75
N GLN A 333 -1.55 -17.73 3.22
CA GLN A 333 -1.06 -18.00 1.86
C GLN A 333 0.09 -19.01 1.82
N THR A 334 0.55 -19.54 2.95
CA THR A 334 1.64 -20.51 2.97
C THR A 334 1.20 -21.81 2.30
N ALA A 335 2.02 -22.30 1.37
CA ALA A 335 1.80 -23.59 0.75
C ALA A 335 1.77 -24.69 1.82
N ARG A 336 0.91 -25.68 1.63
CA ARG A 336 0.69 -26.69 2.66
C ARG A 336 1.95 -27.55 2.88
N GLY A 337 2.15 -27.95 4.14
CA GLY A 337 3.36 -28.65 4.58
C GLY A 337 4.58 -27.75 4.86
N GLU A 338 4.54 -26.47 4.48
CA GLU A 338 5.72 -25.58 4.54
C GLU A 338 5.74 -24.63 5.74
N TYR A 339 4.72 -24.71 6.60
CA TYR A 339 4.59 -23.89 7.80
C TYR A 339 5.82 -23.93 8.70
N LEU A 340 6.50 -25.08 8.81
CA LEU A 340 7.72 -25.18 9.60
C LEU A 340 8.83 -24.29 9.04
N GLY A 341 9.10 -24.38 7.73
CA GLY A 341 10.13 -23.57 7.08
C GLY A 341 9.80 -22.09 7.11
N VAL A 342 8.54 -21.72 6.86
CA VAL A 342 8.07 -20.33 6.96
C VAL A 342 8.22 -19.80 8.39
N THR A 343 7.80 -20.58 9.40
CA THR A 343 7.95 -20.20 10.83
C THR A 343 9.41 -20.01 11.20
N LEU A 344 10.29 -20.94 10.80
CA LEU A 344 11.72 -20.85 11.04
C LEU A 344 12.33 -19.63 10.33
N SER A 345 11.90 -19.31 9.12
CA SER A 345 12.36 -18.12 8.41
C SER A 345 12.04 -16.83 9.16
N VAL A 346 10.83 -16.75 9.73
CA VAL A 346 10.37 -15.61 10.54
C VAL A 346 11.21 -15.51 11.81
N ILE A 347 11.35 -16.61 12.55
CA ILE A 347 12.06 -16.63 13.83
C ILE A 347 13.55 -16.35 13.66
N LEU A 348 14.21 -17.05 12.73
CA LEU A 348 15.66 -16.94 12.53
C LEU A 348 16.03 -15.60 11.88
N GLY A 349 15.23 -15.10 10.93
CA GLY A 349 15.40 -13.76 10.36
C GLY A 349 15.21 -12.65 11.40
N ALA A 350 14.19 -12.77 12.26
CA ALA A 350 13.98 -11.85 13.36
C ALA A 350 15.12 -11.89 14.38
N ALA A 351 15.59 -13.09 14.74
CA ALA A 351 16.71 -13.27 15.66
C ALA A 351 18.00 -12.66 15.09
N ALA A 352 18.31 -12.89 13.81
CA ALA A 352 19.47 -12.31 13.14
C ALA A 352 19.41 -10.77 13.15
N THR A 353 18.26 -10.19 12.79
CA THR A 353 18.08 -8.73 12.84
C THR A 353 18.22 -8.21 14.25
N PHE A 354 17.57 -8.86 15.22
CA PHE A 354 17.61 -8.49 16.63
C PHE A 354 19.04 -8.47 17.17
N ILE A 355 19.82 -9.51 16.93
CA ILE A 355 21.19 -9.63 17.42
C ILE A 355 22.07 -8.50 16.83
N VAL A 356 22.02 -8.31 15.51
CA VAL A 356 22.84 -7.27 14.85
C VAL A 356 22.40 -5.87 15.30
N ALA A 357 21.09 -5.61 15.34
CA ALA A 357 20.55 -4.32 15.80
C ALA A 357 20.90 -4.07 17.27
N ALA A 358 20.77 -5.07 18.15
CA ALA A 358 21.11 -4.96 19.57
C ALA A 358 22.58 -4.58 19.77
N VAL A 359 23.51 -5.20 19.02
CA VAL A 359 24.93 -4.85 19.05
C VAL A 359 25.13 -3.40 18.57
N LEU A 360 24.53 -3.02 17.45
CA LEU A 360 24.66 -1.67 16.87
C LEU A 360 24.06 -0.56 17.74
N LEU A 361 22.98 -0.85 18.47
CA LEU A 361 22.34 0.07 19.41
C LEU A 361 23.12 0.18 20.72
N LYS A 362 23.60 -0.94 21.27
CA LYS A 362 24.36 -0.96 22.53
C LYS A 362 25.74 -0.32 22.40
N THR A 363 26.37 -0.46 21.24
CA THR A 363 27.67 0.18 20.94
C THR A 363 27.53 1.66 20.59
N ASP A 364 26.30 2.14 20.42
CA ASP A 364 26.04 3.52 20.08
C ASP A 364 26.11 4.43 21.31
N LYS A 365 27.08 5.35 21.28
CA LYS A 365 27.28 6.36 22.31
C LYS A 365 26.58 7.69 21.99
N ALA A 366 25.97 7.83 20.81
CA ALA A 366 25.22 9.02 20.48
C ALA A 366 24.00 9.17 21.41
N GLU A 367 23.79 10.39 21.92
CA GLU A 367 22.53 10.76 22.55
C GLU A 367 21.45 10.85 21.47
N GLU A 368 20.36 10.12 21.65
CA GLU A 368 19.16 10.25 20.83
C GLU A 368 18.39 11.45 21.37
N ALA A 369 18.26 12.52 20.59
CA ALA A 369 17.36 13.61 20.93
C ALA A 369 15.92 13.08 20.88
N ASP A 370 15.07 13.49 21.83
CA ASP A 370 13.70 12.99 21.95
C ASP A 370 12.90 13.15 20.65
N ASP A 371 13.17 14.18 19.85
CA ASP A 371 12.45 14.48 18.60
C ASP A 371 12.95 13.71 17.36
N GLN A 372 14.03 12.91 17.44
CA GLN A 372 14.60 12.24 16.26
C GLN A 372 13.62 11.28 15.57
N LEU A 373 12.82 10.54 16.34
CA LEU A 373 11.82 9.64 15.77
C LEU A 373 10.70 10.43 15.07
N VAL A 374 10.32 11.58 15.64
CA VAL A 374 9.30 12.48 15.06
C VAL A 374 9.80 13.05 13.73
N HIS A 375 11.05 13.53 13.70
CA HIS A 375 11.69 14.01 12.47
C HIS A 375 11.82 12.91 11.41
N ALA A 376 12.30 11.72 11.78
CA ALA A 376 12.41 10.60 10.84
C ALA A 376 11.05 10.13 10.30
N THR A 377 10.01 10.23 11.12
CA THR A 377 8.62 9.97 10.70
C THR A 377 8.13 11.03 9.72
N ALA A 378 8.42 12.31 9.97
CA ALA A 378 8.08 13.39 9.05
C ALA A 378 8.83 13.27 7.71
N ASP A 379 10.12 12.92 7.75
CA ASP A 379 10.93 12.67 6.55
C ASP A 379 10.39 11.47 5.76
N MET A 380 9.97 10.40 6.46
CA MET A 380 9.28 9.25 5.85
C MET A 380 8.01 9.68 5.11
N GLU A 381 7.13 10.43 5.76
CA GLU A 381 5.88 10.90 5.16
C GLU A 381 6.12 11.83 3.96
N ALA A 382 7.11 12.71 4.05
CA ALA A 382 7.54 13.58 2.95
C ALA A 382 8.06 12.78 1.76
N MET A 383 8.86 11.73 2.01
CA MET A 383 9.40 10.84 0.97
C MET A 383 8.31 9.96 0.34
N LYS A 384 7.31 9.53 1.11
CA LYS A 384 6.17 8.74 0.63
C LYS A 384 5.15 9.61 -0.13
N GLY A 385 5.11 10.91 0.14
CA GLY A 385 4.16 11.86 -0.46
C GLY A 385 2.72 11.69 0.04
N LYS A 386 2.50 10.90 1.09
CA LYS A 386 1.21 10.69 1.78
C LYS A 386 1.47 10.44 3.27
N LYS A 387 0.62 11.01 4.13
CA LYS A 387 0.64 10.71 5.58
C LYS A 387 0.20 9.27 5.83
N SER A 388 0.82 8.58 6.79
CA SER A 388 0.43 7.22 7.16
C SER A 388 -0.43 7.25 8.44
N VAL A 389 -1.54 6.53 8.43
CA VAL A 389 -2.43 6.44 9.60
C VAL A 389 -1.76 5.65 10.74
N ALA A 390 -0.82 4.78 10.39
CA ALA A 390 -0.05 3.99 11.33
C ALA A 390 1.14 4.77 11.92
N SER A 391 1.65 5.80 11.22
CA SER A 391 2.74 6.64 11.75
C SER A 391 2.27 7.63 12.79
N SER A 392 1.00 8.02 12.81
CA SER A 392 0.46 8.82 13.91
C SER A 392 0.45 8.09 15.26
N ALA A 393 0.46 6.74 15.25
CA ALA A 393 0.59 5.94 16.47
C ALA A 393 2.03 5.91 17.03
N LEU A 394 3.05 6.10 16.17
CA LEU A 394 4.46 6.12 16.55
C LEU A 394 4.87 7.37 17.34
N VAL A 395 4.31 8.50 16.94
CA VAL A 395 4.54 9.81 17.58
C VAL A 395 3.62 9.97 18.81
N GLY A 396 2.83 8.95 19.12
CA GLY A 396 2.07 8.83 20.35
C GLY A 396 1.19 10.05 20.60
N GLY A 397 0.37 10.46 19.63
CA GLY A 397 -0.64 11.50 19.85
C GLY A 397 -0.13 12.72 20.60
N THR A 398 1.16 13.07 20.49
CA THR A 398 1.61 14.40 20.85
C THR A 398 1.05 15.26 19.75
N ALA A 399 -0.19 15.72 19.96
CA ALA A 399 -0.56 17.05 19.55
C ALA A 399 0.69 17.88 19.75
N THR A 400 1.28 18.33 18.64
CA THR A 400 2.11 19.53 18.70
C THR A 400 1.38 20.46 19.66
N ALA A 401 2.03 20.81 20.76
CA ALA A 401 1.53 21.81 21.68
C ALA A 401 1.43 23.13 20.92
N THR A 402 0.42 23.25 20.06
CA THR A 402 -0.12 24.49 19.55
C THR A 402 -1.05 24.93 20.65
N ASP A 403 -0.56 25.91 21.42
CA ASP A 403 -1.27 26.75 22.37
C ASP A 403 -2.50 26.11 23.03
N THR A 404 -2.41 25.90 24.35
CA THR A 404 -3.54 25.69 25.26
C THR A 404 -4.54 26.83 25.12
N ARG A 405 -5.37 26.77 24.08
CA ARG A 405 -6.39 27.76 23.74
C ARG A 405 -7.72 27.06 23.86
N GLU A 406 -8.56 27.64 24.68
CA GLU A 406 -9.92 27.17 24.92
C GLU A 406 -10.67 27.06 23.58
N ILE A 407 -11.22 25.88 23.29
CA ILE A 407 -11.94 25.62 22.05
C ILE A 407 -13.41 25.94 22.29
N ARG A 408 -13.88 27.09 21.79
CA ARG A 408 -15.28 27.51 21.91
C ARG A 408 -16.06 27.40 20.61
N THR A 409 -15.38 27.52 19.47
CA THR A 409 -16.04 27.56 18.16
C THR A 409 -15.47 26.49 17.21
N ILE A 410 -16.33 25.58 16.78
CA ILE A 410 -16.01 24.50 15.85
C ILE A 410 -16.82 24.67 14.55
N VAL A 411 -16.14 24.64 13.40
CA VAL A 411 -16.79 24.76 12.09
C VAL A 411 -16.53 23.54 11.21
N PHE A 412 -17.59 22.88 10.76
CA PHE A 412 -17.52 21.93 9.66
C PHE A 412 -17.54 22.67 8.33
N ALA A 413 -16.45 22.55 7.56
CA ALA A 413 -16.35 23.18 6.26
C ALA A 413 -16.34 22.15 5.12
N CYS A 414 -17.19 22.39 4.12
CA CYS A 414 -17.16 21.70 2.83
C CYS A 414 -17.26 22.73 1.70
N ASP A 415 -17.11 22.29 0.45
CA ASP A 415 -17.05 23.20 -0.71
C ASP A 415 -18.32 24.07 -0.84
N ALA A 416 -19.50 23.46 -0.69
CA ALA A 416 -20.79 24.15 -0.79
C ALA A 416 -21.40 24.61 0.55
N GLY A 417 -20.86 24.16 1.68
CA GLY A 417 -21.41 24.44 3.02
C GLY A 417 -22.77 23.79 3.33
N MET A 418 -23.34 23.00 2.42
CA MET A 418 -24.64 22.34 2.56
C MET A 418 -24.50 20.85 2.20
N GLY A 419 -25.10 19.96 3.00
CA GLY A 419 -25.06 18.50 2.81
C GLY A 419 -24.36 17.74 3.94
N SER A 420 -23.33 16.96 3.61
CA SER A 420 -22.61 16.07 4.54
C SER A 420 -21.99 16.80 5.75
N SER A 421 -21.58 18.06 5.58
CA SER A 421 -21.06 18.92 6.65
C SER A 421 -22.12 19.31 7.68
N ALA A 422 -23.39 19.45 7.29
CA ALA A 422 -24.49 19.75 8.21
C ALA A 422 -24.82 18.54 9.10
N MET A 423 -24.77 17.34 8.53
CA MET A 423 -24.96 16.10 9.28
C MET A 423 -23.79 15.85 10.24
N GLY A 424 -22.54 15.99 9.78
CA GLY A 424 -21.34 15.89 10.63
C GLY A 424 -21.34 16.89 11.79
N ALA A 425 -21.70 18.15 11.52
CA ALA A 425 -21.85 19.18 12.55
C ALA A 425 -22.92 18.83 13.59
N SER A 426 -24.04 18.23 13.18
CA SER A 426 -25.12 17.82 14.09
C SER A 426 -24.69 16.67 15.00
N VAL A 427 -23.98 15.67 14.45
CA VAL A 427 -23.46 14.54 15.20
C VAL A 427 -22.40 14.98 16.21
N LEU A 428 -21.42 15.80 15.78
CA LEU A 428 -20.36 16.28 16.67
C LEU A 428 -20.92 17.18 17.77
N ARG A 429 -21.85 18.08 17.44
CA ARG A 429 -22.53 18.94 18.43
C ARG A 429 -23.19 18.12 19.51
N LYS A 430 -23.92 17.06 19.12
CA LYS A 430 -24.56 16.15 20.07
C LYS A 430 -23.52 15.49 20.98
N LYS A 431 -22.44 14.93 20.42
CA LYS A 431 -21.37 14.29 21.20
C LYS A 431 -20.69 15.25 22.19
N ILE A 432 -20.40 16.49 21.77
CA ILE A 432 -19.78 17.50 22.63
C ILE A 432 -20.72 17.91 23.77
N HIS A 433 -22.01 18.13 23.48
CA HIS A 433 -23.00 18.45 24.50
C HIS A 433 -23.22 17.27 25.47
N ASP A 434 -23.29 16.03 24.96
CA ASP A 434 -23.40 14.81 25.77
C ASP A 434 -22.17 14.64 26.69
N SER A 435 -21.03 15.22 26.31
CA SER A 435 -19.79 15.22 27.10
C SER A 435 -19.69 16.35 28.15
N GLY A 436 -20.74 17.17 28.30
CA GLY A 436 -20.84 18.23 29.31
C GLY A 436 -20.44 19.63 28.83
N HIS A 437 -19.98 19.79 27.58
CA HIS A 437 -19.46 21.04 27.04
C HIS A 437 -20.51 21.79 26.19
N THR A 438 -21.59 22.23 26.81
CA THR A 438 -22.70 22.92 26.12
C THR A 438 -22.37 24.36 25.68
N GLU A 439 -21.27 24.91 26.17
CA GLU A 439 -20.73 26.23 25.81
C GLU A 439 -20.08 26.26 24.42
N VAL A 440 -19.73 25.08 23.86
CA VAL A 440 -19.03 24.96 22.58
C VAL A 440 -20.00 25.06 21.41
N THR A 441 -19.81 26.07 20.56
CA THR A 441 -20.62 26.28 19.38
C THR A 441 -20.09 25.48 18.20
N VAL A 442 -20.88 24.53 17.70
CA VAL A 442 -20.58 23.76 16.49
C VAL A 442 -21.49 24.23 15.35
N VAL A 443 -20.93 24.66 14.22
CA VAL A 443 -21.69 25.09 13.03
C VAL A 443 -21.11 24.51 11.74
N ASN A 444 -21.85 24.58 10.63
CA ASN A 444 -21.34 24.27 9.30
C ASN A 444 -21.26 25.54 8.45
N LYS A 445 -20.21 25.68 7.63
CA LYS A 445 -20.03 26.78 6.68
C LYS A 445 -19.43 26.26 5.36
N ALA A 446 -19.58 27.02 4.28
CA ALA A 446 -18.79 26.80 3.07
C ALA A 446 -17.35 27.25 3.30
N ILE A 447 -16.36 26.59 2.69
CA ILE A 447 -14.93 26.98 2.80
C ILE A 447 -14.72 28.43 2.34
N SER A 448 -15.48 28.89 1.35
CA SER A 448 -15.46 30.28 0.88
C SER A 448 -15.84 31.29 1.97
N ASN A 449 -16.66 30.90 2.94
CA ASN A 449 -17.21 31.75 4.00
C ASN A 449 -16.50 31.54 5.36
N LEU A 450 -15.37 30.84 5.38
CA LEU A 450 -14.54 30.76 6.57
C LEU A 450 -13.85 32.09 6.86
N SER A 451 -13.88 32.47 8.13
CA SER A 451 -13.19 33.61 8.74
C SER A 451 -12.20 33.08 9.77
N ASP A 452 -11.06 33.76 9.95
CA ASP A 452 -9.96 33.32 10.83
C ASP A 452 -10.22 33.64 12.31
N ASP A 453 -11.47 33.49 12.74
CA ASP A 453 -11.99 33.71 14.10
C ASP A 453 -12.50 32.42 14.75
N VAL A 454 -12.22 31.27 14.12
CA VAL A 454 -12.68 29.94 14.53
C VAL A 454 -11.54 29.17 15.20
N ASP A 455 -11.85 28.46 16.28
CA ASP A 455 -10.82 27.75 17.03
C ASP A 455 -10.47 26.40 16.37
N LEU A 456 -11.48 25.71 15.82
CA LEU A 456 -11.30 24.41 15.18
C LEU A 456 -12.12 24.27 13.89
N VAL A 457 -11.49 23.80 12.82
CA VAL A 457 -12.13 23.54 11.52
C VAL A 457 -12.04 22.06 11.17
N VAL A 458 -13.19 21.45 10.88
CA VAL A 458 -13.30 20.05 10.44
C VAL A 458 -13.63 20.01 8.94
N THR A 459 -12.82 19.31 8.15
CA THR A 459 -13.02 19.19 6.69
C THR A 459 -12.77 17.77 6.20
N HIS A 460 -13.25 17.44 5.01
CA HIS A 460 -12.78 16.24 4.30
C HIS A 460 -11.28 16.39 4.01
N GLN A 461 -10.53 15.29 4.06
CA GLN A 461 -9.08 15.30 3.82
C GLN A 461 -8.67 16.01 2.51
N ASP A 462 -9.46 15.87 1.45
CA ASP A 462 -9.20 16.52 0.14
C ASP A 462 -9.39 18.04 0.16
N LEU A 463 -10.03 18.59 1.21
CA LEU A 463 -10.39 20.00 1.32
C LEU A 463 -9.61 20.72 2.42
N THR A 464 -8.85 19.99 3.24
CA THR A 464 -8.16 20.56 4.42
C THR A 464 -7.13 21.61 4.03
N ASP A 465 -6.34 21.37 2.98
CA ASP A 465 -5.32 22.34 2.54
C ASP A 465 -5.96 23.67 2.12
N ARG A 466 -7.15 23.61 1.50
CA ARG A 466 -7.90 24.81 1.11
C ARG A 466 -8.45 25.58 2.31
N ALA A 467 -8.87 24.87 3.37
CA ALA A 467 -9.31 25.51 4.61
C ALA A 467 -8.15 26.14 5.38
N ARG A 468 -6.98 25.49 5.42
CA ARG A 468 -5.75 26.01 6.07
C ARG A 468 -5.32 27.37 5.51
N LEU A 469 -5.49 27.58 4.21
CA LEU A 469 -5.19 28.87 3.57
C LEU A 469 -6.12 30.01 4.03
N LYS A 470 -7.33 29.70 4.47
CA LYS A 470 -8.35 30.67 4.89
C LYS A 470 -8.29 30.98 6.39
N THR A 471 -8.02 29.95 7.21
CA THR A 471 -8.01 30.07 8.67
C THR A 471 -6.71 29.52 9.25
N PRO A 472 -5.56 30.18 9.01
CA PRO A 472 -4.26 29.69 9.44
C PRO A 472 -4.13 29.63 10.97
N SER A 473 -4.93 30.39 11.73
CA SER A 473 -4.89 30.40 13.19
C SER A 473 -5.68 29.26 13.84
N ALA A 474 -6.59 28.64 13.09
CA ALA A 474 -7.45 27.57 13.59
C ALA A 474 -6.76 26.21 13.63
N VAL A 475 -7.21 25.33 14.52
CA VAL A 475 -6.83 23.92 14.53
C VAL A 475 -7.58 23.20 13.42
N HIS A 476 -6.87 22.49 12.53
CA HIS A 476 -7.51 21.79 11.40
C HIS A 476 -7.53 20.28 11.60
N VAL A 477 -8.73 19.69 11.57
CA VAL A 477 -8.95 18.24 11.65
C VAL A 477 -9.51 17.73 10.33
N SER A 478 -8.83 16.75 9.75
CA SER A 478 -9.24 16.09 8.50
C SER A 478 -10.00 14.80 8.80
N VAL A 479 -11.19 14.65 8.24
CA VAL A 479 -11.99 13.42 8.26
C VAL A 479 -12.05 12.76 6.88
N ASP A 480 -12.19 11.45 6.89
CA ASP A 480 -12.38 10.57 5.74
C ASP A 480 -13.85 10.45 5.33
N ASN A 481 -14.77 10.54 6.30
CA ASN A 481 -16.21 10.54 6.05
C ASN A 481 -16.95 11.39 7.11
N PHE A 482 -17.94 12.17 6.67
CA PHE A 482 -18.73 13.03 7.56
C PHE A 482 -19.80 12.29 8.37
N MET A 483 -20.25 11.12 7.90
CA MET A 483 -21.35 10.38 8.55
C MET A 483 -20.90 9.56 9.77
N GLY A 484 -19.59 9.32 9.90
CA GLY A 484 -19.01 8.59 11.02
C GLY A 484 -17.51 8.46 10.84
N SER A 485 -16.75 9.26 11.59
CA SER A 485 -15.29 9.17 11.65
C SER A 485 -14.88 8.94 13.10
N PRO A 486 -13.94 8.01 13.39
CA PRO A 486 -13.38 7.83 14.73
C PRO A 486 -12.79 9.13 15.30
N ARG A 487 -12.40 10.05 14.43
CA ARG A 487 -11.84 11.36 14.79
C ARG A 487 -12.81 12.28 15.51
N TYR A 488 -14.12 11.99 15.49
CA TYR A 488 -15.07 12.76 16.32
C TYR A 488 -14.80 12.57 17.80
N ASP A 489 -14.38 11.37 18.21
CA ASP A 489 -14.03 11.10 19.60
C ASP A 489 -12.69 11.77 19.96
N GLU A 490 -11.76 11.89 19.01
CA GLU A 490 -10.54 12.70 19.16
C GLU A 490 -10.88 14.18 19.39
N ILE A 491 -11.81 14.75 18.60
CA ILE A 491 -12.21 16.16 18.77
C ILE A 491 -12.89 16.39 20.13
N VAL A 492 -13.73 15.45 20.58
CA VAL A 492 -14.35 15.54 21.91
C VAL A 492 -13.28 15.49 23.01
N ALA A 493 -12.29 14.59 22.90
CA ALA A 493 -11.18 14.53 23.84
C ALA A 493 -10.34 15.82 23.83
N MET A 494 -10.09 16.41 22.66
CA MET A 494 -9.39 17.69 22.53
C MET A 494 -10.15 18.83 23.21
N VAL A 495 -11.48 18.88 23.06
CA VAL A 495 -12.32 19.87 23.77
C VAL A 495 -12.24 19.66 25.28
N GLN A 496 -12.37 18.41 25.73
CA GLN A 496 -12.29 18.06 27.16
C GLN A 496 -10.94 18.39 27.78
N GLU A 497 -9.85 18.25 27.04
CA GLU A 497 -8.49 18.54 27.52
C GLU A 497 -8.20 20.04 27.54
N ASN A 498 -8.61 20.79 26.51
CA ASN A 498 -8.35 22.23 26.39
C ASN A 498 -9.32 23.10 27.20
N ASN A 499 -10.53 22.60 27.50
CA ASN A 499 -11.55 23.33 28.26
C ASN A 499 -11.68 22.82 29.71
N ARG A 500 -10.65 22.15 30.26
CA ARG A 500 -10.63 21.81 31.70
C ARG A 500 -10.66 23.11 32.52
N THR A 501 -11.81 23.42 33.13
CA THR A 501 -11.89 24.33 34.28
C THR A 501 -11.17 23.76 35.49
#